data_AF-A0A8E2AY53-F1
#
_entry.id   AF-A0A8E2AY53-F1
#
_cell.length_a   1.000
_cell.length_b   1.000
_cell.length_c   1.000
_cell.angle_alpha   90.00
_cell.angle_beta   90.00
_cell.angle_gamma   90.00
#
_symmetry.space_group_name_H-M   'P 1'
#
loop_
_entity.id
_entity.type
_entity.pdbx_description
1 polymer ?
#
loop_
_entity_poly.entity_id
_entity_poly.type
_entity_poly.pdbx_seq_one_letter_code
_entity_poly.pdbx_strand_id
1 'polypeptide(L)'
;MSSAAQFETLIPKLAAVLERAQQAEDGLTPQTKQALVHATNDFKEGVRAARDAARALPGGELAVAEQDEVLAMLARLRARKRRQLEAFAERVAAAAEAAAARARAADESVKMEVDSTASTPFA
;
A
#
# COMPACT_ATOMS: atom_id res chain seq x y z
N MET A 1 10.48 -17.83 -6.32
CA MET A 1 11.09 -16.88 -7.28
C MET A 1 10.27 -15.61 -7.26
N SER A 2 10.89 -14.43 -7.19
CA SER A 2 10.17 -13.15 -7.27
C SER A 2 9.44 -13.05 -8.62
N SER A 3 8.28 -12.39 -8.68
CA SER A 3 7.53 -12.18 -9.93
C SER A 3 8.42 -11.57 -11.02
N ALA A 4 9.29 -10.64 -10.65
CA ALA A 4 10.29 -10.03 -11.54
C ALA A 4 11.18 -11.08 -12.23
N ALA A 5 11.66 -12.10 -11.50
CA ALA A 5 12.52 -13.13 -12.05
C ALA A 5 11.83 -13.99 -13.11
N GLN A 6 10.49 -14.10 -13.10
CA GLN A 6 9.75 -14.82 -14.13
C GLN A 6 9.63 -14.00 -15.42
N PHE A 7 9.42 -12.68 -15.31
CA PHE A 7 9.36 -11.78 -16.46
C PHE A 7 10.71 -11.67 -17.19
N GLU A 8 11.82 -11.63 -16.45
CA GLU A 8 13.18 -11.58 -17.03
C GLU A 8 13.49 -12.79 -17.93
N THR A 9 12.84 -13.94 -17.70
CA THR A 9 13.06 -15.14 -18.54
C THR A 9 12.31 -15.10 -19.88
N LEU A 10 11.38 -14.17 -20.09
CA LEU A 10 10.56 -14.13 -21.29
C LEU A 10 11.34 -13.71 -22.53
N ILE A 11 12.23 -12.71 -22.39
CA ILE A 11 13.07 -12.21 -23.48
C ILE A 11 14.00 -13.32 -24.04
N PRO A 12 14.81 -14.03 -23.22
CA PRO A 12 15.65 -15.10 -23.74
C PRO A 12 14.85 -16.25 -24.35
N LYS A 13 13.66 -16.57 -23.81
CA LYS A 13 12.77 -17.58 -24.41
C LYS A 13 12.21 -17.14 -25.77
N LEU A 14 11.86 -15.87 -25.93
CA LEU A 14 11.42 -15.32 -27.22
C LEU A 14 12.57 -15.32 -28.24
N ALA A 15 13.77 -14.92 -27.82
CA ALA A 15 14.96 -14.98 -28.66
C ALA A 15 15.20 -16.41 -29.18
N ALA A 16 15.08 -17.42 -28.31
CA ALA A 16 15.19 -18.82 -28.72
C ALA A 16 14.13 -19.20 -29.77
N VAL A 17 12.88 -18.74 -29.66
CA VAL A 17 11.86 -18.98 -30.70
C VAL A 17 12.26 -18.36 -32.03
N LEU A 18 12.76 -17.13 -32.02
CA LEU A 18 13.18 -16.42 -33.24
C LEU A 18 14.37 -17.10 -33.91
N GLU A 19 15.37 -17.51 -33.14
CA GLU A 19 16.53 -18.27 -33.64
C GLU A 19 16.11 -19.59 -34.29
N ARG A 20 15.19 -20.34 -33.65
CA ARG A 20 14.67 -21.59 -34.22
C ARG A 20 13.79 -21.36 -35.45
N ALA A 21 13.08 -20.25 -35.53
CA ALA A 21 12.29 -19.88 -36.70
C ALA A 21 13.20 -19.60 -37.90
N GLN A 22 14.28 -18.83 -37.72
CA GLN A 22 15.28 -18.57 -38.76
C GLN A 22 15.93 -19.87 -39.26
N GLN A 23 16.35 -20.76 -38.35
CA GLN A 23 16.91 -22.07 -38.72
C GLN A 23 15.94 -22.96 -39.51
N ALA A 24 14.63 -22.80 -39.28
CA ALA A 24 13.61 -23.54 -40.03
C ALA A 24 13.39 -22.96 -41.44
N GLU A 25 13.58 -21.66 -41.64
CA GLU A 25 13.54 -21.02 -42.97
C GLU A 25 14.70 -21.48 -43.86
N ASP A 26 15.89 -21.66 -43.29
CA ASP A 26 17.08 -22.15 -44.02
C ASP A 26 16.99 -23.64 -44.42
N GLY A 27 16.09 -24.41 -43.78
CA GLY A 27 15.94 -25.83 -44.04
C GLY A 27 14.89 -26.49 -43.15
N LEU A 28 13.78 -26.89 -43.75
CA LEU A 28 12.63 -27.43 -43.04
C LEU A 28 12.77 -28.94 -42.77
N THR A 29 13.63 -29.32 -41.83
CA THR A 29 13.76 -30.72 -41.37
C THR A 29 12.72 -31.04 -40.27
N PRO A 30 12.39 -32.32 -40.05
CA PRO A 30 11.55 -32.72 -38.90
C PRO A 30 12.12 -32.24 -37.55
N GLN A 31 13.45 -32.23 -37.42
CA GLN A 31 14.15 -31.80 -36.22
C GLN A 31 14.02 -30.29 -35.99
N THR A 32 14.16 -29.46 -37.04
CA THR A 32 14.00 -27.99 -36.90
C THR A 32 12.56 -27.62 -36.55
N LYS A 33 11.58 -28.31 -37.14
CA LYS A 33 10.16 -28.18 -36.76
C LYS A 33 9.91 -28.52 -35.30
N GLN A 34 10.43 -29.64 -34.82
CA GLN A 34 10.21 -30.07 -33.45
C GLN A 34 10.89 -29.12 -32.45
N ALA A 35 12.10 -28.67 -32.74
CA ALA A 35 12.80 -27.67 -31.92
C ALA A 35 12.02 -26.34 -31.83
N LEU A 36 11.44 -25.88 -32.95
CA LEU A 36 10.61 -24.67 -32.97
C LEU A 36 9.33 -24.84 -32.14
N VAL A 37 8.66 -25.99 -32.24
CA VAL A 37 7.46 -26.28 -31.43
C VAL A 37 7.80 -26.30 -29.93
N HIS A 38 8.90 -26.95 -29.54
CA HIS A 38 9.36 -26.96 -28.15
C HIS A 38 9.65 -25.55 -27.65
N ALA A 39 10.48 -24.77 -28.35
CA ALA A 39 10.79 -23.39 -27.96
C ALA A 39 9.52 -22.52 -27.82
N THR A 40 8.56 -22.70 -28.74
CA THR A 40 7.29 -21.97 -28.72
C THR A 40 6.43 -22.36 -27.51
N ASN A 41 6.38 -23.65 -27.17
CA ASN A 41 5.64 -24.12 -26.00
C ASN A 41 6.28 -23.62 -24.70
N ASP A 42 7.61 -23.67 -24.59
CA ASP A 42 8.36 -23.20 -23.43
C ASP A 42 8.19 -21.68 -23.20
N PHE A 43 8.13 -20.90 -24.29
CA PHE A 43 7.80 -19.48 -24.24
C PHE A 43 6.35 -19.26 -23.79
N LYS A 44 5.37 -19.96 -24.38
CA LYS A 44 3.95 -19.87 -23.99
C LYS A 44 3.74 -20.22 -22.52
N GLU A 45 4.41 -21.26 -22.03
CA GLU A 45 4.36 -21.65 -20.61
C GLU A 45 4.97 -20.57 -19.72
N GLY A 46 6.11 -19.99 -20.13
CA GLY A 46 6.70 -18.84 -19.44
C GLY A 46 5.73 -17.65 -19.33
N VAL A 47 5.06 -17.28 -20.43
CA VAL A 47 4.08 -16.19 -20.44
C VAL A 47 2.90 -16.50 -19.53
N ARG A 48 2.39 -17.74 -19.55
CA ARG A 48 1.31 -18.16 -18.64
C ARG A 48 1.71 -18.04 -17.18
N ALA A 49 2.88 -18.57 -16.81
CA ALA A 49 3.39 -18.50 -15.45
C ALA A 49 3.58 -17.04 -14.98
N ALA A 50 4.13 -16.17 -15.83
CA ALA A 50 4.33 -14.76 -15.51
C ALA A 50 2.98 -14.01 -15.36
N ARG A 51 2.01 -14.30 -16.22
CA ARG A 51 0.64 -13.76 -16.11
C ARG A 51 -0.05 -14.22 -14.83
N ASP A 52 0.06 -15.49 -14.49
CA ASP A 52 -0.58 -16.05 -13.30
C ASP A 52 0.06 -15.48 -12.03
N ALA A 53 1.38 -15.26 -12.04
CA ALA A 53 2.07 -14.56 -10.97
C ALA A 53 1.65 -13.08 -10.84
N ALA A 54 1.45 -12.37 -11.95
CA ALA A 54 0.92 -11.00 -11.92
C ALA A 54 -0.50 -10.95 -11.37
N ARG A 55 -1.37 -11.87 -11.78
CA ARG A 55 -2.75 -11.97 -11.27
C ARG A 55 -2.84 -12.39 -9.80
N ALA A 56 -1.82 -13.07 -9.28
CA ALA A 56 -1.76 -13.42 -7.86
C ALA A 56 -1.37 -12.22 -6.97
N LEU A 57 -0.90 -11.10 -7.55
CA LEU A 57 -0.64 -9.88 -6.79
C LEU A 57 -1.96 -9.21 -6.41
N PRO A 58 -2.06 -8.57 -5.24
CA PRO A 58 -3.25 -7.79 -4.87
C PRO A 58 -3.54 -6.71 -5.91
N GLY A 59 -4.73 -6.77 -6.52
CA GLY A 59 -5.13 -5.86 -7.60
C GLY A 59 -4.58 -6.25 -8.98
N GLY A 60 -3.94 -7.40 -9.12
CA GLY A 60 -3.40 -7.91 -10.38
C GLY A 60 -4.47 -8.36 -11.38
N GLU A 61 -5.69 -8.62 -10.91
CA GLU A 61 -6.87 -8.83 -11.76
C GLU A 61 -7.47 -7.54 -12.32
N LEU A 62 -7.15 -6.38 -11.73
CA LEU A 62 -7.74 -5.10 -12.08
C LEU A 62 -7.10 -4.53 -13.34
N ALA A 63 -7.91 -3.91 -14.19
CA ALA A 63 -7.41 -3.05 -15.24
C ALA A 63 -6.67 -1.84 -14.65
N VAL A 64 -5.70 -1.29 -15.38
CA VAL A 64 -4.91 -0.14 -14.92
C VAL A 64 -5.81 1.03 -14.48
N ALA A 65 -6.87 1.31 -15.23
CA ALA A 65 -7.82 2.36 -14.88
C ALA A 65 -8.55 2.09 -13.54
N GLU A 66 -8.92 0.84 -13.28
CA GLU A 66 -9.54 0.44 -12.00
C GLU A 66 -8.54 0.56 -10.84
N GLN A 67 -7.27 0.23 -11.08
CA GLN A 67 -6.20 0.44 -10.09
C GLN A 67 -6.03 1.93 -9.75
N ASP A 68 -6.07 2.82 -10.75
CA ASP A 68 -6.01 4.27 -10.56
C ASP A 68 -7.18 4.79 -9.73
N GLU A 69 -8.39 4.29 -9.97
CA GLU A 69 -9.57 4.64 -9.19
C GLU A 69 -9.45 4.21 -7.72
N VAL A 70 -8.98 2.97 -7.49
CA VAL A 70 -8.73 2.44 -6.14
C VAL A 70 -7.65 3.28 -5.43
N LEU A 71 -6.56 3.62 -6.11
CA LEU A 71 -5.52 4.49 -5.56
C LEU A 71 -6.08 5.86 -5.18
N ALA A 72 -6.90 6.47 -6.05
CA ALA A 72 -7.54 7.75 -5.77
C ALA A 72 -8.52 7.66 -4.59
N MET A 73 -9.27 6.57 -4.45
CA MET A 73 -10.15 6.32 -3.32
C MET A 73 -9.34 6.17 -2.01
N LEU A 74 -8.28 5.35 -2.03
CA LEU A 74 -7.42 5.11 -0.86
C LEU A 74 -6.70 6.38 -0.42
N ALA A 75 -6.22 7.20 -1.36
CA ALA A 75 -5.61 8.49 -1.06
C ALA A 75 -6.60 9.44 -0.36
N ARG A 76 -7.84 9.53 -0.86
CA ARG A 76 -8.92 10.31 -0.25
C ARG A 76 -9.27 9.80 1.15
N LEU A 77 -9.36 8.50 1.33
CA LEU A 77 -9.65 7.88 2.63
C LEU A 77 -8.54 8.17 3.64
N ARG A 78 -7.27 8.03 3.23
CA ARG A 78 -6.10 8.36 4.06
C ARG A 78 -6.13 9.82 4.48
N ALA A 79 -6.35 10.74 3.56
CA ALA A 79 -6.44 12.17 3.86
C ALA A 79 -7.58 12.48 4.84
N ARG A 80 -8.76 11.86 4.65
CA ARG A 80 -9.89 12.02 5.57
C ARG A 80 -9.56 11.50 6.97
N LYS A 81 -8.96 10.32 7.08
CA LYS A 81 -8.58 9.71 8.36
C LYS A 81 -7.54 10.54 9.09
N ARG A 82 -6.57 11.10 8.38
CA ARG A 82 -5.57 12.01 8.94
C ARG A 82 -6.20 13.25 9.58
N ARG A 83 -7.10 13.93 8.85
CA ARG A 83 -7.86 15.08 9.40
C ARG A 83 -8.71 14.71 10.61
N GLN A 84 -9.34 13.53 10.60
CA GLN A 84 -10.13 13.06 11.74
C GLN A 84 -9.25 12.84 12.98
N LEU A 85 -8.04 12.31 12.81
CA LEU A 85 -7.09 12.11 13.90
C LEU A 85 -6.55 13.43 14.43
N GLU A 86 -6.21 14.38 13.55
CA GLU A 86 -5.78 15.73 13.93
C GLU A 86 -6.87 16.43 14.76
N ALA A 87 -8.11 16.47 14.28
CA ALA A 87 -9.23 17.06 15.01
C ALA A 87 -9.52 16.34 16.33
N PHE A 88 -9.32 15.02 16.40
CA PHE A 88 -9.47 14.26 17.64
C PHE A 88 -8.37 14.63 18.64
N ALA A 89 -7.12 14.71 18.20
CA ALA A 89 -6.00 15.09 19.05
C ALA A 89 -6.17 16.50 19.62
N GLU A 90 -6.61 17.46 18.80
CA GLU A 90 -6.93 18.82 19.24
C GLU A 90 -8.01 18.85 20.33
N ARG A 91 -9.08 18.07 20.15
CA ARG A 91 -10.16 17.98 21.16
C ARG A 91 -9.67 17.39 22.48
N VAL A 92 -8.82 16.36 22.42
CA VAL A 92 -8.24 15.74 23.62
C VAL A 92 -7.33 16.74 24.33
N ALA A 93 -6.48 17.48 23.60
CA ALA A 93 -5.62 18.49 24.17
C ALA A 93 -6.44 19.61 24.84
N ALA A 94 -7.45 20.16 24.16
CA ALA A 94 -8.31 21.19 24.71
C ALA A 94 -9.08 20.71 25.95
N ALA A 95 -9.55 19.46 25.97
CA ALA A 95 -10.20 18.88 27.14
C ALA A 95 -9.24 18.74 28.33
N ALA A 96 -7.99 18.35 28.08
CA ALA A 96 -6.96 18.26 29.11
C ALA A 96 -6.60 19.65 29.68
N GLU A 97 -6.45 20.66 28.82
CA GLU A 97 -6.21 22.04 29.25
C GLU A 97 -7.38 22.60 30.07
N ALA A 98 -8.62 22.39 29.62
CA ALA A 98 -9.81 22.81 30.36
C ALA A 98 -9.92 22.12 31.73
N ALA A 99 -9.58 20.83 31.81
CA ALA A 99 -9.54 20.11 33.08
C ALA A 99 -8.45 20.66 34.02
N ALA A 100 -7.26 20.95 33.50
CA ALA A 100 -6.18 21.57 34.27
C ALA A 100 -6.53 22.97 34.76
N ALA A 101 -7.19 23.79 33.93
CA ALA A 101 -7.65 25.13 34.30
C ALA A 101 -8.71 25.07 35.41
N ARG A 102 -9.66 24.14 35.33
CA ARG A 102 -10.65 23.91 36.39
C ARG A 102 -10.01 23.48 37.70
N ALA A 103 -9.00 22.61 37.65
CA ALA A 103 -8.27 22.18 38.83
C ALA A 103 -7.53 23.35 39.51
N ARG A 104 -6.90 24.25 38.73
CA ARG A 104 -6.26 25.46 39.27
C ARG A 104 -7.25 26.42 39.90
N ALA A 105 -8.38 26.68 39.23
CA ALA A 105 -9.43 27.55 39.76
C ALA A 105 -10.02 27.01 41.07
N ALA A 106 -10.17 25.68 41.20
CA ALA A 106 -10.61 25.05 42.44
C ALA A 106 -9.56 25.18 43.58
N ASP A 107 -8.28 25.08 43.27
CA ASP A 107 -7.20 25.30 44.25
C ASP A 107 -7.13 26.76 44.73
N GLU A 108 -7.33 27.72 43.81
CA GLU A 108 -7.42 29.15 44.16
C GLU A 108 -8.66 29.47 44.98
N SER A 109 -9.83 28.90 44.67
CA SER A 109 -11.04 29.11 45.48
C SER A 109 -10.88 28.56 46.89
N VAL A 110 -10.26 27.38 47.04
CA VAL A 110 -9.98 26.78 48.36
C VAL A 110 -9.01 27.64 49.16
N LYS A 111 -7.95 28.19 48.53
CA LYS A 111 -7.02 29.11 49.20
C LYS A 111 -7.70 30.40 49.68
N MET A 112 -8.58 30.99 48.85
CA MET A 112 -9.33 32.19 49.24
C MET A 112 -10.31 31.95 50.40
N GLU A 113 -10.92 30.76 50.47
CA GLU A 113 -11.80 30.39 51.58
C GLU A 113 -11.03 30.22 52.91
N VAL A 114 -9.80 29.70 52.86
CA VAL A 114 -8.94 29.55 54.04
C VAL A 114 -8.48 30.90 54.58
N ASP A 115 -8.08 31.84 53.72
CA ASP A 115 -7.68 33.20 54.14
C ASP A 115 -8.86 34.02 54.74
N SER A 116 -10.07 33.78 54.25
CA SER A 116 -11.29 34.43 54.76
C SER A 116 -11.71 33.90 56.14
N THR A 117 -11.45 32.62 56.43
CA THR A 117 -11.76 32.01 57.74
C THR A 117 -10.69 32.27 58.80
N ALA A 118 -9.46 32.62 58.41
CA ALA A 118 -8.38 32.96 59.33
C ALA A 118 -8.44 34.41 59.87
N SER A 119 -9.20 35.31 59.22
CA SER A 119 -9.20 36.75 59.54
C SER A 119 -10.33 37.23 60.45
N THR A 120 -11.17 36.34 61.00
CA THR A 120 -12.14 36.74 62.04
C THR A 120 -11.42 36.89 63.38
N PRO A 121 -11.22 38.11 63.92
CA PRO A 121 -10.62 38.27 65.23
C PRO A 121 -11.64 37.88 66.30
N PHE A 122 -11.24 37.04 67.24
CA PHE A 122 -12.05 36.78 68.44
C PHE A 122 -12.12 38.08 69.26
N ALA A 123 -13.34 38.59 69.43
CA ALA A 123 -13.67 39.64 70.39
C ALA A 123 -13.88 39.06 71.78
#